data_AF-A0A0D8XBI3-F1
#
_entry.id   AF-A0A0D8XBI3-F1
#
_cell.length_a   1.000
_cell.length_b   1.000
_cell.length_c   1.000
_cell.angle_alpha   90.00
_cell.angle_beta   90.00
_cell.angle_gamma   90.00
#
_symmetry.space_group_name_H-M   'P 1'
#
loop_
_entity.id
_entity.type
_entity.pdbx_description
1 polymer ?
#
loop_
_entity_poly.entity_id
_entity_poly.type
_entity_poly.pdbx_seq_one_letter_code
_entity_poly.pdbx_strand_id
1 'polypeptide(L)'
;MVLLILFFFVLAKDVVTLSHSNTKEIEINRFTKSYAKCEFSVHKDGPDGVLVTGAALDMELYYSIKCEPYDDHCLFVSNCTISSDEAGLKPYPVIDEYGCSLEPSLYEHVTYVSNFIAGIRNPYPVRFRSSSGAVVLYCVTTLLPTTAEGTCNRHECMSTPSP
;
A
#
# COMPACT_ATOMS: atom_id res chain seq x y z
N MET A 1 6.44 32.84 -90.89
CA MET A 1 7.51 31.81 -90.93
C MET A 1 7.41 31.02 -89.64
N VAL A 2 6.39 30.17 -89.52
CA VAL A 2 6.45 28.70 -89.67
C VAL A 2 7.32 28.05 -88.59
N LEU A 3 6.71 27.35 -87.62
CA LEU A 3 7.01 25.92 -87.39
C LEU A 3 6.00 25.28 -86.43
N LEU A 4 5.18 24.38 -86.96
CA LEU A 4 4.62 23.24 -86.24
C LEU A 4 5.76 22.28 -85.92
N ILE A 5 5.91 21.83 -84.66
CA ILE A 5 6.50 20.51 -84.36
C ILE A 5 5.72 19.87 -83.21
N LEU A 6 5.12 18.72 -83.55
CA LEU A 6 4.49 17.72 -82.69
C LEU A 6 5.51 17.12 -81.71
N PHE A 7 5.13 16.87 -80.45
CA PHE A 7 5.59 15.67 -79.73
C PHE A 7 4.53 15.18 -78.74
N PHE A 8 4.21 13.90 -78.89
CA PHE A 8 3.33 13.06 -78.07
C PHE A 8 3.91 12.83 -76.66
N PHE A 9 3.20 12.04 -75.85
CA PHE A 9 3.45 11.58 -74.46
C PHE A 9 2.69 12.42 -73.42
N VAL A 10 1.41 12.14 -73.14
CA VAL A 10 0.94 11.01 -72.30
C VAL A 10 1.78 10.90 -71.03
N LEU A 11 1.21 11.27 -69.87
CA LEU A 11 0.90 10.31 -68.80
C LEU A 11 0.06 10.98 -67.70
N ALA A 12 -0.83 10.16 -67.16
CA ALA A 12 -2.00 10.50 -66.41
C ALA A 12 -1.70 10.98 -64.97
N LYS A 13 -2.68 11.66 -64.41
CA LYS A 13 -2.71 12.19 -63.05
C LYS A 13 -2.93 11.04 -62.06
N ASP A 14 -1.97 10.75 -61.20
CA ASP A 14 -2.15 9.82 -60.08
C ASP A 14 -2.84 10.54 -58.90
N VAL A 15 -4.16 10.38 -58.84
CA VAL A 15 -4.94 10.59 -57.60
C VAL A 15 -4.91 9.26 -56.85
N VAL A 16 -4.07 9.18 -55.82
CA VAL A 16 -4.06 8.04 -54.89
C VAL A 16 -5.08 8.29 -53.79
N THR A 17 -6.29 7.77 -53.97
CA THR A 17 -7.24 7.49 -52.90
C THR A 17 -6.91 6.11 -52.32
N LEU A 18 -6.45 6.06 -51.07
CA LEU A 18 -6.24 4.79 -50.35
C LEU A 18 -7.16 4.70 -49.14
N SER A 19 -7.87 3.57 -49.16
CA SER A 19 -8.99 3.14 -48.33
C SER A 19 -8.63 2.90 -46.87
N HIS A 20 -9.64 3.16 -46.03
CA HIS A 20 -9.95 2.60 -44.70
C HIS A 20 -9.11 1.38 -44.28
N SER A 21 -8.37 1.51 -43.17
CA SER A 21 -7.88 0.39 -42.37
C SER A 21 -8.27 0.60 -40.91
N ASN A 22 -9.25 -0.20 -40.49
CA ASN A 22 -9.73 -0.30 -39.12
C ASN A 22 -8.69 -1.12 -38.33
N THR A 23 -7.82 -0.43 -37.59
CA THR A 23 -6.91 -1.07 -36.66
C THR A 23 -7.37 -0.68 -35.26
N LYS A 24 -8.07 -1.60 -34.59
CA LYS A 24 -8.37 -1.50 -33.16
C LYS A 24 -7.04 -1.31 -32.43
N GLU A 25 -6.84 -0.13 -31.85
CA GLU A 25 -5.85 0.05 -30.78
C GLU A 25 -6.16 -1.00 -29.71
N ILE A 26 -5.23 -1.93 -29.56
CA ILE A 26 -5.20 -2.83 -28.41
C ILE A 26 -4.93 -1.92 -27.22
N GLU A 27 -5.92 -1.75 -26.35
CA GLU A 27 -5.79 -1.12 -25.03
C GLU A 27 -4.76 -1.91 -24.20
N ILE A 28 -3.49 -1.58 -24.36
CA ILE A 28 -2.41 -1.99 -23.47
C ILE A 28 -2.37 -0.94 -22.34
N ASN A 29 -2.44 -1.44 -21.10
CA ASN A 29 -2.29 -0.73 -19.83
C ASN A 29 -3.56 -0.16 -19.17
N ARG A 30 -4.53 -1.02 -18.87
CA ARG A 30 -5.23 -0.91 -17.59
C ARG A 30 -4.43 -1.71 -16.55
N PHE A 31 -3.32 -1.15 -16.07
CA PHE A 31 -2.83 -1.52 -14.74
C PHE A 31 -3.90 -1.04 -13.76
N THR A 32 -4.92 -1.87 -13.51
CA THR A 32 -5.82 -1.66 -12.38
C THR A 32 -4.95 -1.75 -11.15
N LYS A 33 -4.54 -0.60 -10.62
CA LYS A 33 -3.90 -0.49 -9.32
C LYS A 33 -4.88 -1.14 -8.33
N SER A 34 -4.59 -2.37 -7.94
CA SER A 34 -5.33 -3.05 -6.88
C SER A 34 -5.05 -2.28 -5.60
N TYR A 35 -6.07 -1.61 -5.07
CA TYR A 35 -6.01 -1.00 -3.75
C TYR A 35 -7.28 -1.39 -2.99
N ALA A 36 -7.10 -1.90 -1.78
CA ALA A 36 -8.19 -2.04 -0.83
C ALA A 36 -8.27 -0.74 -0.02
N LYS A 37 -9.48 -0.26 0.26
CA LYS A 37 -9.68 0.84 1.19
C LYS A 37 -9.46 0.32 2.60
N CYS A 38 -8.65 1.00 3.39
CA CYS A 38 -8.34 0.61 4.77
C CYS A 38 -8.67 1.73 5.75
N GLU A 39 -9.10 1.32 6.94
CA GLU A 39 -9.37 2.16 8.10
C GLU A 39 -8.36 1.83 9.20
N PHE A 40 -7.86 2.87 9.86
CA PHE A 40 -6.90 2.77 10.96
C PHE A 40 -7.58 3.25 12.24
N SER A 41 -7.58 2.42 13.28
CA SER A 41 -8.18 2.76 14.57
C SER A 41 -7.27 2.38 15.74
N VAL A 42 -7.46 3.05 16.87
CA VAL A 42 -6.69 2.80 18.09
C VAL A 42 -7.65 2.43 19.21
N HIS A 43 -7.36 1.32 19.87
CA HIS A 43 -8.19 0.73 20.90
C HIS A 43 -7.40 0.64 22.21
N LYS A 44 -8.10 0.77 23.34
CA LYS A 44 -7.51 0.59 24.67
C LYS A 44 -7.48 -0.89 25.07
N ASP A 45 -6.37 -1.38 25.62
CA ASP A 45 -6.24 -2.70 26.26
C ASP A 45 -6.49 -3.93 25.32
N GLY A 46 -6.62 -3.75 24.00
CA GLY A 46 -6.72 -4.88 23.04
C GLY A 46 -7.65 -4.65 21.82
N PRO A 47 -7.86 -5.69 20.97
CA PRO A 47 -8.65 -5.60 19.73
C PRO A 47 -10.13 -5.27 19.93
N ASP A 48 -10.72 -5.76 21.02
CA ASP A 48 -12.11 -5.49 21.40
C ASP A 48 -12.23 -4.27 22.34
N GLY A 49 -11.12 -3.56 22.52
CA GLY A 49 -11.03 -2.37 23.35
C GLY A 49 -11.87 -1.20 22.85
N VAL A 50 -12.15 -0.25 23.75
CA VAL A 50 -12.82 0.99 23.37
C VAL A 50 -11.91 1.84 22.49
N LEU A 51 -12.49 2.52 21.49
CA LEU A 51 -11.77 3.46 20.66
C LEU A 51 -11.23 4.62 21.48
N VAL A 52 -9.99 5.00 21.24
CA VAL A 52 -9.32 6.13 21.91
C VAL A 52 -8.72 7.10 20.91
N THR A 53 -8.73 8.38 21.27
CA THR A 53 -8.11 9.47 20.50
C THR A 53 -6.85 10.03 21.16
N GLY A 54 -6.52 9.55 22.36
CA GLY A 54 -5.35 9.96 23.14
C GLY A 54 -4.87 8.83 24.04
N ALA A 55 -3.62 8.94 24.47
CA ALA A 55 -2.95 7.93 25.27
C ALA A 55 -2.28 8.55 26.51
N ALA A 56 -2.28 7.81 27.60
CA ALA A 56 -1.49 8.04 28.81
C ALA A 56 -0.42 6.94 28.85
N LEU A 57 0.72 7.24 29.46
CA LEU A 57 1.90 6.36 29.39
C LEU A 57 1.73 5.01 30.12
N ASP A 58 0.69 4.89 30.93
CA ASP A 58 0.29 3.70 31.68
C ASP A 58 -0.82 2.88 31.02
N MET A 59 -1.29 3.29 29.83
CA MET A 59 -2.29 2.56 29.07
C MET A 59 -1.66 1.65 28.03
N GLU A 60 -2.27 0.50 27.80
CA GLU A 60 -1.94 -0.33 26.64
C GLU A 60 -2.78 0.10 25.44
N LEU A 61 -2.14 0.17 24.27
CA LEU A 61 -2.82 0.49 23.01
C LEU A 61 -2.79 -0.71 22.06
N TYR A 62 -3.85 -0.82 21.28
CA TYR A 62 -3.95 -1.75 20.16
C TYR A 62 -4.27 -0.96 18.89
N TYR A 63 -3.35 -0.98 17.94
CA TYR A 63 -3.53 -0.37 16.62
C TYR A 63 -4.15 -1.38 15.68
N SER A 64 -5.33 -1.07 15.14
CA SER A 64 -6.09 -1.93 14.25
C SER A 64 -6.08 -1.36 12.83
N ILE A 65 -5.76 -2.22 11.86
CA ILE A 65 -5.79 -1.90 10.44
C ILE A 65 -6.80 -2.83 9.78
N LYS A 66 -7.93 -2.27 9.36
CA LYS A 66 -9.02 -3.01 8.74
C LYS A 66 -9.20 -2.58 7.30
N CYS A 67 -9.07 -3.51 6.37
CA CYS A 67 -9.28 -3.24 4.95
C CYS A 67 -10.60 -3.87 4.46
N GLU A 68 -11.17 -3.27 3.42
CA GLU A 68 -12.25 -3.89 2.67
C GLU A 68 -11.74 -5.20 2.01
N PRO A 69 -12.57 -6.26 1.96
CA PRO A 69 -12.20 -7.49 1.28
C PRO A 69 -11.78 -7.24 -0.18
N TYR A 70 -10.78 -7.99 -0.64
CA TYR A 70 -10.32 -7.97 -2.02
C TYR A 70 -10.14 -9.40 -2.51
N ASP A 71 -10.76 -9.72 -3.65
CA ASP A 71 -10.87 -11.08 -4.16
C ASP A 71 -9.50 -11.75 -4.30
N ASP A 72 -9.40 -12.99 -3.80
CA ASP A 72 -8.20 -13.83 -3.81
C ASP A 72 -6.94 -13.20 -3.20
N HIS A 73 -7.10 -12.20 -2.34
CA HIS A 73 -5.99 -11.55 -1.64
C HIS A 73 -6.26 -11.40 -0.14
N CYS A 74 -5.21 -11.10 0.60
CA CYS A 74 -5.25 -10.81 2.02
C CYS A 74 -4.34 -9.62 2.35
N LEU A 75 -4.68 -8.91 3.41
CA LEU A 75 -3.90 -7.83 3.98
C LEU A 75 -2.55 -8.37 4.50
N PHE A 76 -1.49 -7.66 4.13
CA PHE A 76 -0.16 -7.76 4.73
C PHE A 76 0.35 -6.36 5.10
N VAL A 77 0.74 -6.18 6.35
CA VAL A 77 1.40 -4.96 6.82
C VAL A 77 2.89 -5.13 6.59
N SER A 78 3.41 -4.36 5.62
CA SER A 78 4.79 -4.49 5.17
C SER A 78 5.78 -3.78 6.07
N ASN A 79 5.54 -2.57 6.58
CA ASN A 79 6.42 -1.93 7.55
C ASN A 79 5.66 -0.83 8.29
N CYS A 80 6.21 -0.38 9.42
CA CYS A 80 5.68 0.76 10.16
C CYS A 80 6.79 1.63 10.73
N THR A 81 6.52 2.93 10.80
CA THR A 81 7.37 3.95 11.39
C THR A 81 6.59 4.79 12.37
N ILE A 82 7.26 5.29 13.39
CA ILE A 82 6.75 6.35 14.26
C ILE A 82 7.45 7.67 13.96
N SER A 83 6.71 8.76 13.99
CA SER A 83 7.27 10.11 13.88
C SER A 83 6.59 11.07 14.84
N SER A 84 7.21 12.23 15.06
CA SER A 84 6.58 13.35 15.76
C SER A 84 6.10 14.40 14.77
N ASP A 85 5.46 15.43 15.32
CA ASP A 85 5.10 16.69 14.66
C ASP A 85 6.31 17.64 14.48
N GLU A 86 7.50 17.26 14.95
CA GLU A 86 8.69 18.10 14.88
C GLU A 86 9.30 18.10 13.48
N ALA A 87 9.47 19.30 12.92
CA ALA A 87 10.05 19.47 11.60
C ALA A 87 11.51 18.97 11.55
N GLY A 88 11.82 18.14 10.56
CA GLY A 88 13.17 17.62 10.31
C GLY A 88 13.53 16.38 11.12
N LEU A 89 12.67 15.90 12.03
CA LEU A 89 12.86 14.61 12.66
C LEU A 89 12.53 13.49 11.66
N LYS A 90 13.50 12.59 11.43
CA LYS A 90 13.29 11.43 10.56
C LYS A 90 12.38 10.41 11.25
N PRO A 91 11.39 9.81 10.54
CA PRO A 91 10.61 8.70 11.07
C PRO A 91 11.51 7.55 11.54
N TYR A 92 11.17 6.97 12.68
CA TYR A 92 11.87 5.86 13.29
C TYR A 92 11.14 4.54 12.99
N PRO A 93 11.78 3.55 12.36
CA PRO A 93 11.13 2.28 12.02
C PRO A 93 10.88 1.43 13.27
N VAL A 94 9.68 0.87 13.39
CA VAL A 94 9.27 0.01 14.51
C VAL A 94 8.84 -1.39 14.07
N ILE A 95 8.41 -1.53 12.82
CA ILE A 95 8.08 -2.81 12.19
C ILE A 95 8.87 -2.90 10.87
N ASP A 96 9.58 -4.01 10.65
CA ASP A 96 10.36 -4.31 9.45
C ASP A 96 9.50 -4.74 8.25
N GLU A 97 10.13 -4.99 7.09
CA GLU A 97 9.49 -5.40 5.82
C GLU A 97 8.67 -6.71 5.88
N TYR A 98 8.82 -7.49 6.95
CA TYR A 98 8.18 -8.79 7.15
C TYR A 98 7.03 -8.74 8.16
N GLY A 99 6.72 -7.56 8.71
CA GLY A 99 5.73 -7.39 9.77
C GLY A 99 6.27 -7.72 11.16
N CYS A 100 7.60 -7.82 11.31
CA CYS A 100 8.24 -8.10 12.59
C CYS A 100 8.67 -6.84 13.29
N SER A 101 8.46 -6.81 14.61
CA SER A 101 8.90 -5.69 15.42
C SER A 101 10.42 -5.61 15.50
N LEU A 102 10.92 -4.39 15.29
CA LEU A 102 12.30 -3.99 15.59
C LEU A 102 12.47 -3.58 17.05
N GLU A 103 11.37 -3.30 17.75
CA GLU A 103 11.33 -2.88 19.15
C GLU A 103 10.24 -3.65 19.94
N PRO A 104 10.40 -4.96 20.17
CA PRO A 104 9.34 -5.82 20.76
C PRO A 104 8.82 -5.37 22.13
N SER A 105 9.63 -4.60 22.87
CA SER A 105 9.23 -4.03 24.17
C SER A 105 8.27 -2.84 24.05
N LEU A 106 8.23 -2.19 22.88
CA LEU A 106 7.40 -1.02 22.61
C LEU A 106 6.27 -1.36 21.65
N TYR A 107 6.56 -2.06 20.56
CA TYR A 107 5.56 -2.49 19.59
C TYR A 107 5.72 -3.99 19.39
N GLU A 108 4.66 -4.77 19.49
CA GLU A 108 4.73 -6.20 19.19
C GLU A 108 4.73 -6.45 17.68
N HIS A 109 5.02 -7.70 17.28
CA HIS A 109 4.88 -8.12 15.89
C HIS A 109 3.45 -7.89 15.38
N VAL A 110 3.30 -7.71 14.08
CA VAL A 110 1.98 -7.61 13.47
C VAL A 110 1.24 -8.94 13.64
N THR A 111 0.04 -8.89 14.19
CA THR A 111 -0.87 -10.03 14.31
C THR A 111 -2.03 -9.88 13.34
N TYR A 112 -2.68 -10.98 12.97
CA TYR A 112 -3.78 -10.97 12.01
C TYR A 112 -5.00 -11.67 12.59
N VAL A 113 -6.05 -10.91 12.86
CA VAL A 113 -7.33 -11.43 13.37
C VAL A 113 -8.13 -12.10 12.25
N SER A 114 -7.97 -11.63 11.02
CA SER A 114 -8.56 -12.23 9.81
C SER A 114 -7.71 -11.91 8.58
N ASN A 115 -8.16 -12.35 7.40
CA ASN A 115 -7.50 -12.02 6.12
C ASN A 115 -7.42 -10.50 5.85
N PHE A 116 -8.27 -9.68 6.46
CA PHE A 116 -8.33 -8.24 6.20
C PHE A 116 -8.26 -7.36 7.45
N ILE A 117 -7.89 -7.95 8.59
CA ILE A 117 -7.73 -7.22 9.86
C ILE A 117 -6.38 -7.57 10.48
N ALA A 118 -5.52 -6.57 10.60
CA ALA A 118 -4.22 -6.66 11.26
C ALA A 118 -4.19 -5.83 12.55
N GLY A 119 -3.31 -6.22 13.47
CA GLY A 119 -3.17 -5.67 14.81
C GLY A 119 -1.72 -5.46 15.21
N ILE A 120 -1.44 -4.36 15.90
CA ILE A 120 -0.14 -4.10 16.53
C ILE A 120 -0.39 -3.68 17.96
N ARG A 121 0.09 -4.47 18.93
CA ARG A 121 0.00 -4.14 20.35
C ARG A 121 1.16 -3.22 20.73
N ASN A 122 0.86 -2.17 21.49
CA ASN A 122 1.82 -1.24 22.05
C ASN A 122 1.65 -1.23 23.58
N PRO A 123 2.45 -2.02 24.31
CA PRO A 123 2.30 -2.16 25.76
C PRO A 123 2.55 -0.86 26.52
N TYR A 124 3.43 0.00 25.98
CA TYR A 124 3.80 1.27 26.58
C TYR A 124 3.83 2.39 25.51
N PRO A 125 2.88 3.34 25.55
CA PRO A 125 2.86 4.48 24.65
C PRO A 125 4.15 5.28 24.73
N VAL A 126 4.71 5.58 23.58
CA VAL A 126 5.97 6.31 23.47
C VAL A 126 5.71 7.80 23.29
N ARG A 127 6.72 8.61 23.63
CA ARG A 127 6.75 10.03 23.27
C ARG A 127 8.15 10.41 22.80
N PHE A 128 8.22 11.30 21.83
CA PHE A 128 9.49 11.92 21.46
C PHE A 128 9.86 13.00 22.48
N ARG A 129 11.14 13.05 22.87
CA ARG A 129 11.63 13.99 23.91
C ARG A 129 11.37 15.46 23.57
N SER A 130 11.40 15.81 22.29
CA SER A 130 11.30 17.16 21.74
C SER A 130 9.93 17.52 21.16
N SER A 131 8.94 16.61 21.26
CA SER A 131 7.59 16.81 20.69
C SER A 131 6.59 17.36 21.71
N SER A 132 5.51 17.96 21.18
CA SER A 132 4.31 18.36 21.92
C SER A 132 3.53 17.18 22.56
N GLY A 133 3.92 15.94 22.27
CA GLY A 133 3.32 14.72 22.80
C GLY A 133 2.55 13.89 21.76
N ALA A 134 2.44 14.39 20.52
CA ALA A 134 1.85 13.64 19.43
C ALA A 134 2.84 12.63 18.83
N VAL A 135 2.37 11.39 18.64
CA VAL A 135 3.09 10.35 17.91
C VAL A 135 2.21 9.88 16.77
N VAL A 136 2.78 9.89 15.56
CA VAL A 136 2.13 9.36 14.37
C VAL A 136 2.71 7.99 14.09
N LEU A 137 1.89 6.95 14.16
CA LEU A 137 2.23 5.62 13.65
C LEU A 137 1.77 5.54 12.20
N TYR A 138 2.71 5.38 11.28
CA TYR A 138 2.46 5.21 9.85
C TYR A 138 2.86 3.81 9.43
N CYS A 139 1.94 3.07 8.81
CA CYS A 139 2.18 1.72 8.30
C CYS A 139 1.91 1.64 6.79
N VAL A 140 2.74 0.88 6.08
CA VAL A 140 2.55 0.54 4.68
C VAL A 140 1.90 -0.83 4.57
N THR A 141 0.77 -0.91 3.89
CA THR A 141 0.06 -2.16 3.63
C THR A 141 0.18 -2.60 2.18
N THR A 142 0.10 -3.91 1.97
CA THR A 142 0.07 -4.54 0.66
C THR A 142 -0.96 -5.67 0.65
N LEU A 143 -1.28 -6.18 -0.54
CA LEU A 143 -2.17 -7.32 -0.72
C LEU A 143 -1.35 -8.51 -1.20
N LEU A 144 -1.39 -9.61 -0.45
CA LEU A 144 -0.79 -10.89 -0.84
C LEU A 144 -1.88 -11.80 -1.43
N PRO A 145 -1.56 -12.62 -2.44
CA PRO A 145 -2.51 -13.60 -2.95
C PRO A 145 -2.79 -14.67 -1.88
N THR A 146 -4.04 -15.07 -1.74
CA THR A 146 -4.42 -16.23 -0.91
C THR A 146 -4.19 -17.54 -1.64
N THR A 147 -4.04 -18.64 -0.91
CA THR A 147 -4.05 -19.99 -1.49
C THR A 147 -5.42 -20.33 -2.06
N ALA A 148 -5.52 -21.42 -2.84
CA ALA A 148 -6.81 -21.93 -3.34
C ALA A 148 -7.82 -22.29 -2.22
N GLU A 149 -7.32 -22.49 -1.00
CA GLU A 149 -8.10 -22.77 0.21
C GLU A 149 -8.46 -21.48 0.99
N GLY A 150 -8.08 -20.31 0.49
CA GLY A 150 -8.32 -19.00 1.12
C GLY A 150 -7.34 -18.65 2.25
N THR A 151 -6.24 -19.40 2.40
CA THR A 151 -5.24 -19.16 3.44
C THR A 151 -4.26 -18.06 3.02
N CYS A 152 -3.87 -17.20 3.96
CA CYS A 152 -2.89 -16.14 3.74
C CYS A 152 -1.53 -16.53 4.31
N ASN A 153 -0.55 -16.81 3.45
CA ASN A 153 0.80 -17.17 3.88
C ASN A 153 1.59 -15.90 4.22
N ARG A 154 1.82 -15.70 5.51
CA ARG A 154 2.57 -14.55 6.05
C ARG A 154 3.85 -15.03 6.72
N HIS A 155 4.84 -14.15 6.81
CA HIS A 155 6.06 -14.44 7.54
C HIS A 155 5.75 -14.58 9.04
N GLU A 156 6.33 -15.59 9.68
CA GLU A 156 6.24 -15.79 11.12
C GLU A 156 7.46 -15.19 11.82
N CYS A 157 7.22 -14.19 12.65
CA CYS A 157 8.28 -13.58 13.43
C CYS A 157 8.72 -14.48 14.58
N MET A 158 10.02 -14.53 14.85
CA MET A 158 10.53 -15.24 16.02
C MET A 158 10.06 -14.53 17.28
N SER A 159 9.43 -15.26 18.20
CA SER A 159 9.19 -14.73 19.55
C SER A 159 10.53 -14.48 20.22
N THR A 160 10.73 -13.27 20.74
CA THR A 160 11.88 -13.02 21.62
C THR A 160 11.69 -13.87 22.88
N PRO A 161 12.72 -14.63 23.32
CA PRO A 161 12.63 -15.34 24.58
C PRO A 161 12.43 -14.31 25.69
N SER A 162 11.38 -14.48 26.49
CA SER A 162 11.16 -13.71 27.71
C SER A 162 12.39 -13.86 28.61
N PRO A 163 13.01 -12.77 29.10
CA PRO A 163 14.09 -12.85 30.08
C PRO A 163 13.63 -13.45 31.41
#